data_AF-L0JI06-F1
#
_entry.id   AF-L0JI06-F1
#
_cell.length_a   1.000
_cell.length_b   1.000
_cell.length_c   1.000
_cell.angle_alpha   90.00
_cell.angle_beta   90.00
_cell.angle_gamma   90.00
#
_symmetry.space_group_name_H-M   'P 1'
#
loop_
_entity.id
_entity.type
_entity.pdbx_description
1 polymer ?
#
loop_
_entity_poly.entity_id
_entity_poly.type
_entity_poly.pdbx_seq_one_letter_code
_entity_poly.pdbx_strand_id
1 'polypeptide(L)' 'MSLSTNSDMDIGCPACDATVVASVPPGPGIHAESDSNRLLGKETRCRNCGHELELYYY' A
#
# COMPACT_ATOMS: atom_id res chain seq x y z
N MET A 1 -12.71 -11.09 -16.61
CA MET A 1 -11.84 -11.49 -15.49
C MET A 1 -10.96 -10.29 -15.16
N SER A 2 -11.32 -9.52 -14.14
CA SER A 2 -10.56 -8.34 -13.71
C SER A 2 -9.38 -8.84 -12.88
N LEU A 3 -8.17 -8.76 -13.42
CA LEU A 3 -6.95 -9.08 -12.70
C LEU A 3 -6.73 -7.98 -11.66
N SER A 4 -7.11 -8.24 -10.41
CA SER A 4 -6.71 -7.40 -9.27
C SER A 4 -5.23 -7.63 -8.99
N THR A 5 -4.36 -7.22 -9.91
CA THR A 5 -2.90 -7.21 -9.71
C THR A 5 -2.59 -6.17 -8.66
N ASN A 6 -2.23 -6.60 -7.46
CA ASN A 6 -1.68 -5.73 -6.42
C ASN A 6 -0.53 -4.91 -7.03
N SER A 7 -0.58 -3.60 -6.89
CA SER A 7 0.50 -2.71 -7.33
C SER A 7 1.57 -2.69 -6.25
N ASP A 8 2.80 -2.96 -6.65
CA ASP A 8 3.94 -2.86 -5.77
C ASP A 8 4.43 -1.41 -5.75
N MET A 9 4.47 -0.80 -4.56
CA MET A 9 4.97 0.56 -4.36
C MET A 9 6.25 0.53 -3.54
N ASP A 10 7.28 1.20 -4.07
CA ASP A 10 8.52 1.46 -3.36
C ASP A 10 8.38 2.72 -2.50
N ILE A 11 8.43 2.56 -1.18
CA ILE A 11 8.42 3.67 -0.22
C ILE A 11 9.75 3.72 0.54
N GLY A 12 10.17 4.91 0.99
CA GLY A 12 11.34 5.04 1.85
C GLY A 12 11.00 4.72 3.32
N CYS A 13 11.87 3.97 4.00
CA CYS A 13 11.75 3.79 5.44
C CYS A 13 12.21 5.06 6.17
N PRO A 14 11.35 5.73 6.96
CA PRO A 14 11.71 6.96 7.67
C PRO A 14 12.77 6.75 8.76
N ALA A 15 12.99 5.51 9.20
CA ALA A 15 13.97 5.20 10.24
C ALA A 15 15.38 4.94 9.72
N CYS A 16 15.54 4.47 8.48
CA CYS A 16 16.85 4.06 7.96
C CYS A 16 17.09 4.38 6.48
N ASP A 17 16.16 5.09 5.84
CA ASP A 17 16.17 5.47 4.42
C ASP A 17 16.17 4.29 3.43
N ALA A 18 16.03 3.05 3.92
CA ALA A 18 15.96 1.87 3.06
C ALA A 18 14.64 1.78 2.30
N THR A 19 14.67 1.28 1.07
CA THR A 19 13.46 1.01 0.28
C THR A 19 12.65 -0.13 0.91
N VAL A 20 11.37 0.15 1.16
CA VAL A 20 10.38 -0.82 1.62
C VAL A 20 9.37 -1.00 0.50
N VAL A 21 9.27 -2.25 0.07
CA VAL A 21 8.29 -2.68 -0.92
C VAL A 21 6.96 -2.92 -0.21
N ALA A 22 5.93 -2.18 -0.61
CA ALA A 22 4.58 -2.32 -0.08
C ALA A 22 3.58 -2.57 -1.20
N SER A 23 2.88 -3.71 -1.13
CA SER A 23 1.84 -4.04 -2.11
C SER A 23 0.51 -3.40 -1.69
N VAL A 24 -0.02 -2.50 -2.51
CA VAL A 24 -1.34 -1.88 -2.32
C VAL A 24 -2.29 -2.55 -3.33
N PRO A 25 -3.49 -3.00 -2.91
CA PRO A 25 -4.45 -3.51 -3.89
C PRO A 25 -4.73 -2.42 -4.93
N PRO A 26 -4.99 -2.81 -6.20
CA PRO A 26 -5.34 -1.84 -7.21
C PRO A 26 -6.56 -1.09 -6.71
N GLY A 27 -6.42 0.23 -6.56
CA GLY A 27 -7.50 1.08 -6.11
C GLY A 27 -8.73 0.87 -6.99
N PRO A 28 -9.95 1.12 -6.48
CA PRO A 28 -11.14 1.14 -7.31
C PRO A 28 -10.84 2.01 -8.54
N GLY A 29 -10.75 1.40 -9.72
CA GLY A 29 -10.62 2.18 -10.95
C GLY A 29 -11.71 3.24 -10.99
N ILE A 30 -11.45 4.33 -11.70
CA ILE A 30 -12.28 5.57 -11.85
C ILE A 30 -13.80 5.39 -12.14
N HIS A 31 -14.31 4.16 -12.18
CA HIS A 31 -15.70 3.77 -12.42
C HIS A 31 -16.42 3.11 -11.20
N ALA A 32 -15.79 2.96 -10.03
CA ALA A 32 -16.47 2.36 -8.87
C ALA A 32 -17.11 3.43 -7.97
N GLU A 33 -18.15 4.08 -8.48
CA GLU A 33 -18.91 5.14 -7.79
C GLU A 33 -19.83 4.65 -6.65
N SER A 34 -19.65 3.44 -6.09
CA SER A 34 -20.67 2.89 -5.18
C SER A 34 -20.24 2.15 -3.92
N ASP A 35 -18.97 1.95 -3.59
CA ASP A 35 -18.63 1.31 -2.28
C ASP A 35 -17.26 1.66 -1.66
N SER A 36 -16.31 2.22 -2.43
CA SER A 36 -14.89 2.27 -2.03
C SER A 36 -14.36 3.67 -1.68
N ASN A 37 -15.07 4.42 -0.83
CA ASN A 37 -14.49 5.62 -0.19
C ASN A 37 -14.18 5.37 1.29
N ARG A 38 -13.72 4.15 1.61
CA ARG A 38 -13.25 3.78 2.95
C ARG A 38 -11.74 3.80 2.92
N LEU A 39 -11.15 4.63 3.78
CA LEU A 39 -9.71 4.63 4.02
C LEU A 39 -9.31 3.23 4.51
N LEU A 40 -8.49 2.54 3.74
CA LEU A 40 -7.93 1.24 4.08
C LEU A 40 -6.52 1.43 4.62
N GLY A 41 -6.26 0.82 5.77
CA GLY A 41 -4.94 0.75 6.38
C GLY A 41 -4.25 -0.58 6.07
N LYS A 42 -2.94 -0.55 5.82
CA LYS A 42 -2.10 -1.75 5.72
C LYS A 42 -0.81 -1.52 6.49
N GLU A 43 -0.53 -2.44 7.42
CA GLU A 43 0.76 -2.51 8.09
C GLU A 43 1.80 -3.24 7.22
N THR A 44 3.01 -2.71 7.22
CA THR A 44 4.21 -3.32 6.65
C THR A 44 5.40 -3.10 7.58
N ARG A 45 6.46 -3.87 7.40
CA ARG A 45 7.68 -3.74 8.19
C ARG A 45 8.89 -3.60 7.29
N CYS A 46 9.76 -2.66 7.62
CA CYS A 46 11.04 -2.53 6.94
C CYS A 46 11.91 -3.75 7.25
N ARG A 47 12.35 -4.47 6.22
CA ARG A 47 13.24 -5.64 6.39
C ARG A 47 14.66 -5.26 6.81
N ASN A 48 15.06 -3.99 6.62
CA ASN A 48 16.40 -3.52 6.92
C ASN A 48 16.58 -3.21 8.41
N CYS A 49 15.66 -2.46 9.02
CA CYS A 49 15.76 -2.04 10.42
C CYS A 49 14.66 -2.59 11.34
N GLY A 50 13.67 -3.31 10.79
CA GLY A 50 12.54 -3.85 11.55
C GLY A 50 11.45 -2.84 11.90
N HIS A 51 11.56 -1.60 11.39
CA HIS A 51 10.59 -0.54 11.70
C HIS A 51 9.22 -0.81 11.09
N GLU A 52 8.17 -0.67 11.90
CA GLU A 52 6.78 -0.86 11.50
C GLU A 52 6.26 0.40 10.79
N LEU A 53 5.49 0.20 9.73
CA LEU A 53 5.01 1.24 8.83
C LEU A 53 3.54 0.98 8.55
N GLU A 54 2.72 2.04 8.62
CA GLU A 54 1.31 1.98 8.29
C GLU A 54 1.03 2.81 7.05
N LEU A 55 0.39 2.18 6.06
CA LEU A 55 0.03 2.78 4.79
C LEU A 55 -1.48 2.93 4.70
N TYR A 56 -1.92 4.10 4.27
CA TYR A 56 -3.34 4.41 4.12
C TYR A 56 -3.65 4.73 2.66
N TYR A 57 -4.68 4.10 2.10
CA TYR A 57 -5.10 4.27 0.71
C TYR A 57 -6.64 4.23 0.58
N TYR A 58 -7.14 4.72 -0.56
CA TYR A 58 -8.57 4.71 -0.93
C TYR A 58 -8.81 3.72 -2.08
#